data_AF-W7T507-F1
#
_entry.id   AF-W7T507-F1
#
_cell.length_a   1.000
_cell.length_b   1.000
_cell.length_c   1.000
_cell.angle_alpha   90.00
_cell.angle_beta   90.00
_cell.angle_gamma   90.00
#
_symmetry.space_group_name_H-M   'P 1'
#
loop_
_entity.id
_entity.type
_entity.pdbx_description
1 polymer ?
#
loop_
_entity_poly.entity_id
_entity_poly.type
_entity_poly.pdbx_seq_one_letter_code
_entity_poly.pdbx_strand_id
1 'polypeptide(L)'
;MLDAAADDESDGEVEQFGDLFRLADAVAAVIDAPVTIEDANSRVLAYSTRQDRTDPARVSTIMGRRVPDDVLARFRSRGVFRQLSKGRAVIFVPAQPDGTLPRNRSDRRQ
;
A
#
# COMPACT_ATOMS: atom_id res chain seq x y z
N MET A 1 10.45 41.69 18.94
CA MET A 1 9.99 40.48 19.68
C MET A 1 9.19 39.68 18.67
N LEU A 2 9.63 38.46 18.37
CA LEU A 2 9.38 37.72 17.12
C LEU A 2 7.90 37.40 16.84
N ASP A 3 7.50 37.58 15.57
CA ASP A 3 6.36 36.87 14.95
C ASP A 3 6.67 35.38 14.88
N ALA A 4 5.70 34.54 15.24
CA ALA A 4 5.68 33.12 14.91
C ALA A 4 4.23 32.63 14.82
N ALA A 5 3.65 32.73 13.63
CA ALA A 5 2.57 31.86 13.20
C ALA A 5 3.17 30.50 12.84
N ALA A 6 2.80 29.45 13.56
CA ALA A 6 2.95 28.05 13.15
C ALA A 6 2.27 27.15 14.20
N ASP A 7 0.96 26.95 14.11
CA ASP A 7 0.26 25.92 14.89
C ASP A 7 -1.07 25.53 14.20
N ASP A 8 -1.04 25.22 12.89
CA ASP A 8 -2.23 24.67 12.21
C ASP A 8 -1.91 23.75 11.02
N GLU A 9 -0.93 22.85 11.18
CA GLU A 9 -0.56 21.84 10.17
C GLU A 9 -0.65 20.41 10.72
N SER A 10 -1.41 20.16 11.80
CA SER A 10 -1.52 18.82 12.39
C SER A 10 -2.93 18.20 12.34
N ASP A 11 -3.99 18.99 12.23
CA ASP A 11 -5.38 18.46 12.21
C ASP A 11 -5.83 18.01 10.81
N GLY A 12 -5.35 18.67 9.75
CA GLY A 12 -5.72 18.33 8.37
C GLY A 12 -5.15 16.98 7.88
N GLU A 13 -3.95 16.59 8.34
CA GLU A 13 -3.35 15.31 7.97
C GLU A 13 -4.11 14.13 8.58
N VAL A 14 -4.55 14.25 9.84
CA VAL A 14 -5.23 13.17 10.58
C VAL A 14 -6.61 12.87 9.99
N GLU A 15 -7.36 13.90 9.58
CA GLU A 15 -8.63 13.71 8.86
C GLU A 15 -8.42 13.09 7.48
N GLN A 16 -7.39 13.51 6.74
CA GLN A 16 -7.10 13.02 5.40
C GLN A 16 -6.67 11.55 5.39
N PHE A 17 -5.90 11.10 6.39
CA PHE A 17 -5.58 9.68 6.56
C PHE A 17 -6.80 8.86 7.01
N GLY A 18 -7.67 9.44 7.84
CA GLY A 18 -8.93 8.81 8.27
C GLY A 18 -9.82 8.39 7.10
N ASP A 19 -9.90 9.21 6.04
CA ASP A 19 -10.62 8.86 4.81
C ASP A 19 -9.93 7.72 4.04
N LEU A 20 -8.59 7.72 3.96
CA LEU A 20 -7.85 6.66 3.28
C LEU A 20 -8.02 5.28 3.91
N PHE A 21 -8.15 5.19 5.25
CA PHE A 21 -8.45 3.91 5.91
C PHE A 21 -9.84 3.39 5.53
N ARG A 22 -10.85 4.26 5.52
CA ARG A 22 -12.22 3.89 5.11
C ARG A 22 -12.27 3.50 3.64
N LEU A 23 -11.52 4.19 2.78
CA LEU A 23 -11.36 3.84 1.38
C LEU A 23 -10.71 2.46 1.23
N ALA A 24 -9.64 2.18 1.97
CA ALA A 24 -8.97 0.88 1.93
C ALA A 24 -9.92 -0.25 2.34
N ASP A 25 -10.72 -0.07 3.40
CA ASP A 25 -11.74 -1.02 3.84
C ASP A 25 -12.84 -1.22 2.78
N ALA A 26 -13.33 -0.13 2.18
CA ALA A 26 -14.35 -0.20 1.13
C ALA A 26 -13.85 -0.96 -0.11
N VAL A 27 -12.62 -0.70 -0.57
CA VAL A 27 -12.02 -1.42 -1.69
C VAL A 27 -11.81 -2.89 -1.34
N ALA A 28 -11.29 -3.19 -0.14
CA ALA A 28 -11.07 -4.56 0.32
C ALA A 28 -12.38 -5.37 0.37
N ALA A 29 -13.49 -4.73 0.76
CA ALA A 29 -14.81 -5.36 0.75
C ALA A 29 -15.30 -5.71 -0.67
N VAL A 30 -14.96 -4.92 -1.69
CA VAL A 30 -15.33 -5.17 -3.09
C VAL A 30 -14.48 -6.27 -3.72
N ILE A 31 -13.16 -6.26 -3.49
CA ILE A 31 -12.23 -7.19 -4.14
C ILE A 31 -11.98 -8.49 -3.36
N ASP A 32 -12.51 -8.58 -2.14
CA ASP A 32 -12.32 -9.69 -1.19
C ASP A 32 -10.83 -10.03 -1.00
N ALA A 33 -10.01 -9.00 -0.79
CA ALA A 33 -8.58 -9.13 -0.57
C ALA A 33 -8.02 -7.93 0.23
N PRO A 34 -6.91 -8.12 0.99
CA PRO A 34 -6.27 -7.04 1.72
C PRO A 34 -5.74 -5.91 0.81
N VAL A 35 -5.90 -4.67 1.25
CA VAL A 35 -5.49 -3.46 0.53
C VAL A 35 -4.50 -2.65 1.36
N THR A 36 -3.43 -2.16 0.72
CA THR A 36 -2.57 -1.09 1.24
C THR A 36 -2.62 0.09 0.27
N ILE A 37 -2.65 1.31 0.83
CA ILE A 37 -2.47 2.56 0.10
C ILE A 37 -1.12 3.11 0.49
N GLU A 38 -0.26 3.34 -0.50
CA GLU A 38 1.14 3.70 -0.29
C GLU A 38 1.50 4.94 -1.11
N ASP A 39 2.49 5.71 -0.63
CA ASP A 39 3.10 6.78 -1.42
C ASP A 39 4.16 6.25 -2.41
N ALA A 40 4.76 7.16 -3.18
CA ALA A 40 5.80 6.84 -4.16
C ALA A 40 7.08 6.23 -3.55
N ASN A 41 7.26 6.35 -2.23
CA ASN A 41 8.39 5.84 -1.47
C ASN A 41 8.05 4.51 -0.78
N SER A 42 6.88 3.92 -1.08
CA SER A 42 6.35 2.70 -0.50
C SER A 42 6.15 2.80 1.02
N ARG A 43 5.84 3.99 1.52
CA ARG A 43 5.33 4.22 2.87
C ARG A 43 3.83 3.97 2.87
N VAL A 44 3.34 3.24 3.87
CA VAL A 44 1.91 2.94 4.00
C VAL A 44 1.20 4.14 4.58
N LEU A 45 0.27 4.70 3.81
CA LEU A 45 -0.65 5.76 4.23
C LEU A 45 -1.84 5.14 4.97
N ALA A 46 -2.45 4.11 4.38
CA ALA A 46 -3.58 3.37 4.94
C ALA A 46 -3.56 1.88 4.58
N TYR A 47 -4.31 1.08 5.32
CA TYR A 47 -4.48 -0.35 5.07
C TYR A 47 -5.89 -0.80 5.51
N SER A 48 -6.42 -1.84 4.89
CA SER A 48 -7.71 -2.41 5.28
C SER A 48 -7.60 -3.20 6.60
N THR A 49 -8.65 -3.23 7.40
CA THR A 49 -8.73 -4.02 8.64
C THR A 49 -8.77 -5.53 8.37
N ARG A 50 -9.38 -5.94 7.26
CA ARG A 50 -9.44 -7.35 6.86
C ARG A 50 -8.09 -7.82 6.32
N GLN A 51 -7.48 -8.77 7.03
CA GLN A 51 -6.13 -9.32 6.76
C GLN A 51 -6.14 -10.86 6.71
N ASP A 52 -7.28 -11.45 6.40
CA ASP A 52 -7.54 -12.89 6.29
C ASP A 52 -6.61 -13.66 5.33
N ARG A 53 -5.85 -12.95 4.48
CA ARG A 53 -4.76 -13.51 3.65
C ARG A 53 -3.45 -12.72 3.74
N THR A 54 -2.89 -12.56 4.94
CA THR A 54 -1.56 -11.94 5.13
C THR A 54 -0.42 -12.94 5.02
N ASP A 55 0.46 -12.72 4.03
CA ASP A 55 1.81 -13.30 4.05
C ASP A 55 2.73 -12.49 4.97
N PRO A 56 3.91 -13.03 5.35
CA PRO A 56 4.84 -12.33 6.23
C PRO A 56 5.23 -10.93 5.71
N ALA A 57 5.42 -10.76 4.40
CA ALA A 57 5.76 -9.47 3.82
C ALA A 57 4.66 -8.42 4.05
N ARG A 58 3.39 -8.81 3.97
CA ARG A 58 2.24 -7.92 4.23
C ARG A 58 2.12 -7.56 5.71
N VAL A 59 2.31 -8.53 6.61
CA VAL A 59 2.33 -8.26 8.07
C VAL A 59 3.43 -7.26 8.41
N SER A 60 4.66 -7.51 7.94
CA SER A 60 5.79 -6.61 8.18
C SER A 60 5.56 -5.22 7.59
N THR A 61 4.93 -5.12 6.41
CA THR A 61 4.61 -3.84 5.77
C THR A 61 3.64 -3.02 6.61
N ILE A 62 2.57 -3.64 7.13
CA ILE A 62 1.55 -2.96 7.92
C ILE A 62 2.14 -2.52 9.27
N MET A 63 2.83 -3.42 9.97
CA MET A 63 3.42 -3.14 11.28
C MET A 63 4.53 -2.09 11.20
N GLY A 64 5.38 -2.17 10.17
CA GLY A 64 6.47 -1.22 9.94
C GLY A 64 6.06 0.07 9.21
N ARG A 65 4.80 0.17 8.78
CA ARG A 65 4.25 1.25 7.94
C ARG A 65 5.08 1.53 6.68
N ARG A 66 5.82 0.51 6.19
CA ARG A 66 6.72 0.60 5.04
C ARG A 66 7.03 -0.78 4.49
N VAL A 67 7.08 -0.92 3.16
CA VAL A 67 7.43 -2.18 2.52
C VAL A 67 8.90 -2.55 2.80
N PRO A 68 9.21 -3.79 3.23
CA PRO A 68 10.58 -4.24 3.45
C PRO A 68 11.49 -4.08 2.21
N ASP A 69 12.74 -3.69 2.42
CA ASP A 69 13.68 -3.37 1.33
C ASP A 69 13.96 -4.56 0.39
N ASP A 70 13.94 -5.78 0.93
CA ASP A 70 14.13 -7.01 0.16
C ASP A 70 12.93 -7.29 -0.77
N VAL A 71 11.70 -7.03 -0.30
CA VAL A 71 10.48 -7.08 -1.12
C VAL A 71 10.55 -6.04 -2.23
N LEU A 72 10.97 -4.81 -1.89
CA LEU A 72 11.16 -3.73 -2.87
C LEU A 72 12.20 -4.10 -3.93
N ALA A 73 13.33 -4.71 -3.53
CA ALA A 73 14.37 -5.16 -4.45
C ALA A 73 13.84 -6.19 -5.46
N ARG A 74 12.99 -7.13 -5.01
CA ARG A 74 12.34 -8.11 -5.89
C ARG A 74 11.33 -7.48 -6.85
N PHE A 75 10.55 -6.50 -6.40
CA PHE A 75 9.63 -5.77 -7.28
C PHE A 75 10.39 -4.91 -8.30
N ARG A 76 11.51 -4.30 -7.90
CA ARG A 76 12.42 -3.57 -8.80
C ARG A 76 13.04 -4.47 -9.85
N SER A 77 13.55 -5.65 -9.50
CA SER A 77 14.18 -6.56 -10.46
C SER A 77 13.19 -7.06 -11.53
N ARG A 78 11.90 -7.17 -11.17
CA ARG A 78 10.80 -7.47 -12.11
C ARG A 78 10.30 -6.25 -12.89
N GLY A 79 10.77 -5.05 -12.57
CA GLY A 79 10.37 -3.82 -13.25
C GLY A 79 9.00 -3.27 -12.86
N VAL A 80 8.43 -3.69 -11.72
CA VAL A 80 7.10 -3.27 -11.24
C VAL A 80 7.02 -1.75 -11.15
N PHE A 81 7.97 -1.11 -10.47
CA PHE A 81 7.96 0.36 -10.31
C PHE A 81 8.15 1.11 -11.63
N ARG A 82 8.90 0.54 -12.58
CA ARG A 82 9.05 1.10 -13.93
C ARG A 82 7.76 1.00 -14.73
N GLN A 83 6.94 -0.02 -14.49
CA GLN A 83 5.61 -0.11 -15.08
C GLN A 83 4.64 0.86 -14.40
N LEU A 84 4.69 0.98 -13.06
CA LEU A 84 3.86 1.92 -12.29
C LEU A 84 4.08 3.37 -12.75
N SER A 85 5.34 3.77 -12.96
CA SER A 85 5.66 5.15 -13.35
C SER A 85 5.23 5.52 -14.77
N LYS A 86 4.93 4.53 -15.64
CA LYS A 86 4.59 4.75 -17.05
C LYS A 86 3.09 4.82 -17.32
N GLY A 87 2.23 4.46 -16.37
CA GLY A 87 0.83 4.22 -16.72
C GLY A 87 -0.17 4.36 -15.59
N ARG A 88 -1.45 4.23 -15.99
CA ARG A 88 -2.62 4.17 -15.09
C ARG A 88 -3.19 2.75 -14.98
N ALA A 89 -2.51 1.76 -15.56
CA ALA A 89 -2.97 0.39 -15.60
C ALA A 89 -2.59 -0.36 -14.32
N VAL A 90 -3.46 -1.29 -13.92
CA VAL A 90 -3.20 -2.23 -12.83
C VAL A 90 -2.04 -3.16 -13.20
N ILE A 91 -1.13 -3.39 -12.25
CA ILE A 91 -0.01 -4.31 -12.41
C ILE A 91 -0.22 -5.51 -11.49
N PHE A 92 -0.25 -6.68 -12.10
CA PHE A 92 -0.22 -7.95 -11.39
C PHE A 92 1.23 -8.34 -11.10
N VAL A 93 1.54 -8.63 -9.84
CA VAL A 93 2.83 -9.20 -9.44
C VAL A 93 2.59 -10.63 -8.99
N PRO A 94 3.15 -11.64 -9.68
CA PRO A 94 2.94 -13.03 -9.27
C PRO A 94 3.66 -13.33 -7.95
N ALA A 95 3.28 -14.45 -7.34
CA ALA A 95 3.93 -14.97 -6.14
C ALA A 95 5.47 -15.03 -6.30
N GLN A 96 6.15 -14.89 -5.17
CA GLN A 96 7.60 -14.88 -5.09
C GLN A 96 8.12 -16.16 -4.42
N PRO A 97 9.36 -16.59 -4.72
CA PRO A 97 9.94 -17.80 -4.14
C PRO A 97 10.07 -17.78 -2.61
N ASP A 98 10.05 -16.60 -1.99
CA ASP A 98 10.16 -16.39 -0.54
C ASP A 98 8.82 -16.53 0.21
N GLY A 99 7.75 -16.92 -0.49
CA GLY A 99 6.40 -17.02 0.07
C GLY A 99 5.62 -15.71 0.04
N THR A 100 6.14 -14.62 -0.53
CA THR A 100 5.33 -13.42 -0.79
C THR A 100 4.21 -13.78 -1.76
N LEU A 101 2.95 -13.60 -1.35
CA LEU A 101 1.79 -13.92 -2.18
C LEU A 101 1.67 -12.90 -3.32
N PRO A 102 0.87 -13.20 -4.36
CA PRO A 102 0.66 -12.27 -5.46
C PRO A 102 0.19 -10.88 -4.99
N ARG A 103 0.61 -9.83 -5.69
CA ARG A 103 0.04 -8.48 -5.55
C ARG A 103 -0.94 -8.25 -6.68
N ASN A 104 -2.16 -7.88 -6.31
CA ASN A 104 -3.35 -7.92 -7.16
C ASN A 104 -3.74 -9.37 -7.55
N ARG A 105 -5.01 -9.59 -7.91
CA ARG A 105 -5.49 -10.87 -8.43
C ARG A 105 -5.35 -10.81 -9.96
N SER A 106 -4.75 -11.83 -10.57
CA SER A 106 -4.71 -11.94 -12.03
C SER A 106 -6.06 -12.34 -12.66
N ASP A 107 -7.11 -12.52 -11.85
CA ASP A 107 -8.39 -13.00 -12.33
C ASP A 107 -9.20 -11.87 -12.98
N ARG A 108 -8.95 -11.66 -14.27
CA ARG A 108 -10.08 -11.64 -15.19
C ARG A 108 -10.59 -13.07 -15.33
N ARG A 109 -11.48 -13.47 -14.44
CA ARG A 109 -12.48 -14.49 -14.74
C ARG A 109 -13.82 -13.77 -14.58
N GLN A 110 -14.40 -13.49 -15.76
CA GLN A 110 -15.79 -13.18 -16.08
C GLN A 110 -16.74 -12.91 -14.91
#